data_AF-A0A0M0KAI3-F1
#
_entry.id   AF-A0A0M0KAI3-F1
#
_cell.length_a   1.000
_cell.length_b   1.000
_cell.length_c   1.000
_cell.angle_alpha   90.00
_cell.angle_beta   90.00
_cell.angle_gamma   90.00
#
_symmetry.space_group_name_H-M   'P 1'
#
loop_
_entity.id
_entity.type
_entity.pdbx_description
1 polymer ?
#
loop_
_entity_poly.entity_id
_entity_poly.type
_entity_poly.pdbx_seq_one_letter_code
_entity_poly.pdbx_strand_id
1 'polypeptide(L)'
;MSKADPAADTFRWRARLWHLTYVGHIPAELLLRQLSSVTKSNTVLGSSVVHEASDAEAPYAHTHLAWLWERAPNLHGARLMDVECEGTTIHPHAEHRKSIKWMQLVFTRYHAGHKLGGKSTFVAPVAGPWQQLPPCFEWNDYVLTEVSEASDLIEGAQLAGLGVRNLHDVLLLQNAKRLRPFEHNFERESFLPLWVPEVYASGAVGTLQIWGGVNLGKTEWALAQFANPLHVTERNDLLDFRPDWHDGIVIDKMLPRERPPAGFSLHECEKLTDYTLSASIRCLYKKVSIPKGIRKIVVTNERDVWPCDPHGQIVGRRVVQLQIFERTYR
;
A
#
# COMPACT_ATOMS: atom_id res chain seq x y z
N MET A 1 -56.79 -14.49 -27.01
CA MET A 1 -55.57 -14.90 -26.30
C MET A 1 -54.81 -13.63 -25.94
N SER A 2 -54.82 -13.22 -24.67
CA SER A 2 -54.03 -12.06 -24.23
C SER A 2 -52.55 -12.40 -24.32
N LYS A 3 -51.77 -11.55 -24.98
CA LYS A 3 -50.31 -11.56 -24.85
C LYS A 3 -50.02 -11.35 -23.37
N ALA A 4 -49.42 -12.35 -22.72
CA ALA A 4 -48.87 -12.19 -21.39
C ALA A 4 -47.86 -11.05 -21.43
N ASP A 5 -48.00 -10.08 -20.54
CA ASP A 5 -46.96 -9.08 -20.31
C ASP A 5 -45.66 -9.81 -20.00
N PRO A 6 -44.53 -9.47 -20.65
CA PRO A 6 -43.25 -10.08 -20.33
C PRO A 6 -42.95 -9.84 -18.85
N ALA A 7 -42.53 -10.90 -18.15
CA ALA A 7 -42.16 -10.85 -16.74
C ALA A 7 -41.21 -9.67 -16.46
N ALA A 8 -41.46 -8.96 -15.37
CA ALA A 8 -40.64 -7.82 -14.95
C ALA A 8 -39.17 -8.26 -14.80
N ASP A 9 -38.31 -7.64 -15.61
CA ASP A 9 -36.88 -7.93 -15.64
C ASP A 9 -36.23 -7.56 -14.30
N THR A 10 -35.57 -8.55 -13.67
CA THR A 10 -34.93 -8.40 -12.35
C THR A 10 -33.47 -7.93 -12.45
N PHE A 11 -32.91 -7.82 -13.66
CA PHE A 11 -31.52 -7.42 -13.87
C PHE A 11 -31.28 -5.99 -13.36
N ARG A 12 -30.17 -5.82 -12.62
CA ARG A 12 -29.78 -4.53 -12.04
C ARG A 12 -28.35 -4.18 -12.38
N TRP A 13 -28.17 -2.97 -12.89
CA TRP A 13 -26.85 -2.37 -13.10
C TRP A 13 -26.42 -1.68 -11.81
N ARG A 14 -25.62 -2.39 -10.98
CA ARG A 14 -25.18 -1.94 -9.65
C ARG A 14 -23.67 -1.86 -9.44
N ALA A 15 -22.90 -2.26 -10.43
CA ALA A 15 -21.45 -2.15 -10.38
C ALA A 15 -20.99 -0.85 -11.03
N ARG A 16 -19.88 -0.29 -10.54
CA ARG A 16 -19.23 0.89 -11.14
C ARG A 16 -18.49 0.56 -12.43
N LEU A 17 -17.97 -0.67 -12.53
CA LEU A 17 -17.09 -1.13 -13.58
C LEU A 17 -17.83 -2.16 -14.44
N TRP A 18 -17.98 -1.86 -15.71
CA TRP A 18 -18.57 -2.79 -16.67
C TRP A 18 -17.71 -2.93 -17.90
N HIS A 19 -17.73 -4.13 -18.45
CA HIS A 19 -17.15 -4.47 -19.73
C HIS A 19 -18.20 -5.22 -20.52
N LEU A 20 -18.60 -4.62 -21.64
CA LEU A 20 -19.59 -5.16 -22.55
C LEU A 20 -18.91 -5.71 -23.79
N THR A 21 -19.51 -6.74 -24.35
CA THR A 21 -19.11 -7.32 -25.63
C THR A 21 -20.32 -7.39 -26.55
N TYR A 22 -20.26 -6.69 -27.68
CA TYR A 22 -21.28 -6.74 -28.74
C TYR A 22 -20.78 -7.60 -29.89
N VAL A 23 -21.69 -8.34 -30.52
CA VAL A 23 -21.43 -8.99 -31.80
C VAL A 23 -21.43 -7.92 -32.89
N GLY A 24 -20.43 -7.93 -33.77
CA GLY A 24 -20.23 -6.93 -34.82
C GLY A 24 -19.40 -5.73 -34.40
N HIS A 25 -19.01 -4.90 -35.38
CA HIS A 25 -18.33 -3.63 -35.18
C HIS A 25 -19.34 -2.49 -35.06
N ILE A 26 -19.72 -2.19 -33.82
CA ILE A 26 -20.72 -1.17 -33.52
C ILE A 26 -20.02 0.19 -33.47
N PRO A 27 -20.50 1.23 -34.18
CA PRO A 27 -19.91 2.56 -34.13
C PRO A 27 -19.79 3.09 -32.69
N ALA A 28 -18.63 3.60 -32.33
CA ALA A 28 -18.35 4.06 -30.97
C ALA A 28 -19.30 5.19 -30.56
N GLU A 29 -19.63 6.10 -31.47
CA GLU A 29 -20.56 7.20 -31.23
C GLU A 29 -21.95 6.71 -30.84
N LEU A 30 -22.39 5.59 -31.41
CA LEU A 30 -23.69 5.00 -31.12
C LEU A 30 -23.71 4.41 -29.70
N LEU A 31 -22.64 3.70 -29.32
CA LEU A 31 -22.45 3.17 -27.97
C LEU A 31 -22.37 4.29 -26.91
N LEU A 32 -21.62 5.35 -27.18
CA LEU A 32 -21.47 6.49 -26.27
C LEU A 32 -22.78 7.28 -26.13
N ARG A 33 -23.56 7.41 -27.21
CA ARG A 33 -24.93 7.99 -27.15
C ARG A 33 -25.86 7.12 -26.31
N GLN A 34 -25.84 5.81 -26.49
CA GLN A 34 -26.65 4.89 -25.70
C GLN A 34 -26.29 4.99 -24.21
N LEU A 35 -25.00 4.96 -23.89
CA LEU A 35 -24.51 5.16 -22.53
C LEU A 35 -25.00 6.49 -21.94
N SER A 36 -24.85 7.59 -22.68
CA SER A 36 -25.33 8.91 -22.26
C SER A 36 -26.84 8.96 -22.01
N SER A 37 -27.62 8.17 -22.76
CA SER A 37 -29.08 8.13 -22.63
C SER A 37 -29.54 7.45 -21.33
N VAL A 38 -28.77 6.49 -20.82
CA VAL A 38 -29.08 5.73 -19.60
C VAL A 38 -28.47 6.36 -18.33
N THR A 39 -27.55 7.32 -18.47
CA THR A 39 -26.79 7.93 -17.37
C THR A 39 -27.38 9.22 -16.81
N LYS A 40 -28.66 9.54 -17.07
CA LYS A 40 -29.26 10.86 -16.74
C LYS A 40 -29.05 11.37 -15.30
N SER A 41 -28.81 10.49 -14.32
CA SER A 41 -28.59 10.85 -12.92
C SER A 41 -27.17 10.63 -12.39
N ASN A 42 -26.28 9.95 -13.12
CA ASN A 42 -24.92 9.74 -12.63
C ASN A 42 -23.86 9.98 -13.70
N THR A 43 -22.72 10.48 -13.25
CA THR A 43 -21.59 10.81 -14.09
C THR A 43 -20.85 9.55 -14.53
N VAL A 44 -20.68 9.40 -15.85
CA VAL A 44 -19.68 8.50 -16.42
C VAL A 44 -18.32 9.19 -16.25
N LEU A 45 -17.43 8.55 -15.49
CA LEU A 45 -16.07 9.06 -15.29
C LEU A 45 -15.19 8.74 -16.50
N GLY A 46 -15.38 7.57 -17.13
CA GLY A 46 -14.66 7.26 -18.36
C GLY A 46 -15.23 6.10 -19.16
N SER A 47 -14.87 6.05 -20.43
CA SER A 47 -15.26 5.01 -21.38
C SER A 47 -14.13 4.66 -22.33
N SER A 48 -14.10 3.43 -22.82
CA SER A 48 -13.15 2.94 -23.81
C SER A 48 -13.85 1.95 -24.73
N VAL A 49 -13.89 2.26 -26.03
CA VAL A 49 -14.49 1.39 -27.06
C VAL A 49 -13.39 0.89 -27.98
N VAL A 50 -13.44 -0.39 -28.36
CA VAL A 50 -12.50 -0.97 -29.34
C VAL A 50 -13.20 -1.99 -30.22
N HIS A 51 -12.81 -2.03 -31.50
CA HIS A 51 -13.23 -3.06 -32.45
C HIS A 51 -12.17 -4.13 -32.56
N GLU A 52 -12.60 -5.39 -32.47
CA GLU A 52 -11.72 -6.54 -32.48
C GLU A 52 -12.27 -7.65 -33.37
N ALA A 53 -11.41 -8.63 -33.68
CA ALA A 53 -11.77 -9.89 -34.29
C ALA A 53 -11.44 -11.01 -33.29
N SER A 54 -12.34 -11.98 -33.11
CA SER A 54 -12.14 -13.05 -32.12
C SER A 54 -11.06 -14.05 -32.54
N ASP A 55 -10.84 -15.07 -31.69
CA ASP A 55 -9.80 -16.10 -31.81
C ASP A 55 -9.59 -16.69 -33.21
N ALA A 56 -8.34 -17.12 -33.44
CA ALA A 56 -7.77 -17.53 -34.71
C ALA A 56 -8.49 -18.68 -35.45
N GLU A 57 -9.34 -19.45 -34.78
CA GLU A 57 -10.03 -20.61 -35.36
C GLU A 57 -11.38 -20.26 -36.00
N ALA A 58 -12.08 -19.25 -35.49
CA ALA A 58 -13.36 -18.79 -36.01
C ALA A 58 -13.53 -17.28 -35.75
N PRO A 59 -12.82 -16.42 -36.50
CA PRO A 59 -12.82 -14.99 -36.26
C PRO A 59 -14.20 -14.40 -36.57
N TYR A 60 -14.84 -13.83 -35.55
CA TYR A 60 -16.00 -12.98 -35.72
C TYR A 60 -15.71 -11.56 -35.22
N ALA A 61 -16.28 -10.58 -35.92
CA ALA A 61 -16.19 -9.18 -35.54
C ALA A 61 -16.95 -8.95 -34.24
N HIS A 62 -16.34 -8.24 -33.30
CA HIS A 62 -16.99 -7.85 -32.06
C HIS A 62 -16.46 -6.51 -31.57
N THR A 63 -17.26 -5.87 -30.71
CA THR A 63 -16.92 -4.57 -30.11
C THR A 63 -16.90 -4.72 -28.61
N HIS A 64 -15.82 -4.27 -27.99
CA HIS A 64 -15.76 -4.11 -26.55
C HIS A 64 -16.05 -2.67 -26.14
N LEU A 65 -16.84 -2.52 -25.09
CA LEU A 65 -17.08 -1.25 -24.41
C LEU A 65 -16.77 -1.43 -22.94
N ALA A 66 -15.73 -0.78 -22.46
CA ALA A 66 -15.45 -0.63 -21.04
C ALA A 66 -15.96 0.74 -20.57
N TRP A 67 -16.59 0.80 -19.42
CA TRP A 67 -16.90 2.08 -18.80
C TRP A 67 -16.75 2.04 -17.28
N LEU A 68 -16.56 3.25 -16.73
CA LEU A 68 -16.34 3.54 -15.32
C LEU A 68 -17.32 4.62 -14.89
N TRP A 69 -18.21 4.29 -13.95
CA TRP A 69 -19.06 5.28 -13.28
C TRP A 69 -18.32 5.87 -12.09
N GLU A 70 -18.52 7.16 -11.86
CA GLU A 70 -18.04 7.82 -10.63
C GLU A 70 -18.61 7.13 -9.39
N ARG A 71 -19.91 6.79 -9.41
CA ARG A 71 -20.62 6.04 -8.37
C ARG A 71 -21.45 4.91 -8.97
N ALA A 72 -21.64 3.85 -8.17
CA ALA A 72 -22.42 2.69 -8.59
C ALA A 72 -23.84 3.13 -9.02
N PRO A 73 -24.26 2.81 -10.25
CA PRO A 73 -25.63 3.04 -10.67
C PRO A 73 -26.62 2.17 -9.90
N ASN A 74 -27.90 2.51 -10.00
CA ASN A 74 -28.99 1.63 -9.61
C ASN A 74 -30.04 1.64 -10.73
N LEU A 75 -29.65 1.11 -11.90
CA LEU A 75 -30.54 1.02 -13.06
C LEU A 75 -31.16 -0.38 -13.16
N HIS A 76 -32.31 -0.46 -13.81
CA HIS A 76 -33.12 -1.67 -13.93
C HIS A 76 -33.41 -1.98 -15.40
N GLY A 77 -33.26 -3.26 -15.77
CA GLY A 77 -33.51 -3.76 -17.12
C GLY A 77 -32.23 -4.18 -17.84
N ALA A 78 -32.18 -5.43 -18.26
CA ALA A 78 -31.08 -6.03 -19.02
C ALA A 78 -30.93 -5.36 -20.39
N ARG A 79 -32.04 -4.92 -21.01
CA ARG A 79 -32.06 -4.32 -22.36
C ARG A 79 -31.67 -2.84 -22.42
N LEU A 80 -31.21 -2.25 -21.32
CA LEU A 80 -30.82 -0.83 -21.28
C LEU A 80 -29.67 -0.49 -22.24
N MET A 81 -28.83 -1.47 -22.54
CA MET A 81 -27.65 -1.30 -23.40
C MET A 81 -27.82 -1.94 -24.78
N ASP A 82 -29.06 -2.29 -25.15
CA ASP A 82 -29.40 -2.70 -26.51
C ASP A 82 -29.17 -1.52 -27.46
N VAL A 83 -28.64 -1.83 -28.64
CA VAL A 83 -28.34 -0.83 -29.66
C VAL A 83 -28.91 -1.26 -31.00
N GLU A 84 -29.55 -0.32 -31.70
CA GLU A 84 -29.98 -0.52 -33.08
C GLU A 84 -28.82 -0.19 -34.02
N CYS A 85 -28.33 -1.19 -34.75
CA CYS A 85 -27.27 -1.04 -35.73
C CYS A 85 -27.70 -1.71 -37.04
N GLU A 86 -27.70 -0.96 -38.14
CA GLU A 86 -28.07 -1.47 -39.47
C GLU A 86 -29.45 -2.16 -39.52
N GLY A 87 -30.41 -1.65 -38.73
CA GLY A 87 -31.77 -2.20 -38.66
C GLY A 87 -31.92 -3.47 -37.81
N THR A 88 -30.87 -3.84 -37.06
CA THR A 88 -30.89 -4.97 -36.12
C THR A 88 -30.64 -4.48 -34.69
N THR A 89 -31.46 -4.93 -33.74
CA THR A 89 -31.22 -4.74 -32.32
C THR A 89 -30.13 -5.71 -31.84
N ILE A 90 -29.06 -5.18 -31.27
CA ILE A 90 -27.92 -5.98 -30.79
C ILE A 90 -27.84 -5.82 -29.26
N HIS A 91 -27.92 -6.96 -28.57
CA HIS A 91 -27.79 -7.05 -27.12
C HIS A 91 -26.35 -7.43 -26.74
N PRO A 92 -25.70 -6.73 -25.80
CA PRO A 92 -24.35 -7.06 -25.36
C PRO A 92 -24.31 -8.22 -24.36
N HIS A 93 -23.20 -8.94 -24.32
CA HIS A 93 -22.81 -9.67 -23.12
C HIS A 93 -22.26 -8.67 -22.09
N ALA A 94 -22.85 -8.64 -20.89
CA ALA A 94 -22.51 -7.68 -19.85
C ALA A 94 -21.78 -8.34 -18.68
N GLU A 95 -20.51 -7.95 -18.46
CA GLU A 95 -19.74 -8.36 -17.29
C GLU A 95 -19.43 -7.16 -16.40
N HIS A 96 -19.60 -7.34 -15.08
CA HIS A 96 -19.06 -6.40 -14.11
C HIS A 96 -17.82 -6.94 -13.43
N ARG A 97 -16.91 -6.05 -13.03
CA ARG A 97 -15.71 -6.40 -12.25
C ARG A 97 -15.66 -5.58 -10.96
N LYS A 98 -15.03 -6.12 -9.93
CA LYS A 98 -14.81 -5.41 -8.65
C LYS A 98 -13.48 -4.66 -8.61
N SER A 99 -12.51 -5.05 -9.43
CA SER A 99 -11.15 -4.50 -9.40
C SER A 99 -11.01 -3.28 -10.30
N ILE A 100 -10.67 -2.13 -9.71
CA ILE A 100 -10.29 -0.92 -10.45
C ILE A 100 -8.98 -1.17 -11.20
N LYS A 101 -8.05 -1.94 -10.61
CA LYS A 101 -6.81 -2.35 -11.28
C LYS A 101 -7.07 -3.12 -12.57
N TRP A 102 -8.09 -3.98 -12.59
CA TRP A 102 -8.50 -4.66 -13.82
C TRP A 102 -8.99 -3.66 -14.88
N MET A 103 -9.81 -2.66 -14.48
CA MET A 103 -10.26 -1.63 -15.41
C MET A 103 -9.11 -0.78 -15.97
N GLN A 104 -8.12 -0.45 -15.13
CA GLN A 104 -6.87 0.19 -15.58
C GLN A 104 -6.18 -0.66 -16.65
N LEU A 105 -6.06 -1.97 -16.45
CA LEU A 105 -5.47 -2.87 -17.45
C LEU A 105 -6.28 -2.90 -18.74
N VAL A 106 -7.60 -2.81 -18.65
CA VAL A 106 -8.45 -2.75 -19.85
C VAL A 106 -8.14 -1.52 -20.69
N PHE A 107 -8.15 -0.35 -20.05
CA PHE A 107 -7.88 0.93 -20.73
C PHE A 107 -6.45 1.03 -21.25
N THR A 108 -5.47 0.60 -20.46
CA THR A 108 -4.04 0.85 -20.77
C THR A 108 -3.39 -0.24 -21.61
N ARG A 109 -3.96 -1.46 -21.64
CA ARG A 109 -3.34 -2.62 -22.29
C ARG A 109 -4.31 -3.41 -23.17
N TYR A 110 -5.41 -3.89 -22.58
CA TYR A 110 -6.30 -4.84 -23.28
C TYR A 110 -6.87 -4.26 -24.57
N HIS A 111 -7.51 -3.09 -24.49
CA HIS A 111 -8.07 -2.42 -25.67
C HIS A 111 -7.01 -1.84 -26.62
N ALA A 112 -5.73 -1.81 -26.20
CA ALA A 112 -4.61 -1.50 -27.09
C ALA A 112 -4.08 -2.75 -27.82
N GLY A 113 -4.68 -3.93 -27.59
CA GLY A 113 -4.33 -5.18 -28.27
C GLY A 113 -3.52 -6.16 -27.43
N HIS A 114 -3.18 -5.84 -26.18
CA HIS A 114 -2.45 -6.76 -25.30
C HIS A 114 -3.42 -7.71 -24.58
N LYS A 115 -3.59 -8.92 -25.10
CA LYS A 115 -4.50 -9.90 -24.50
C LYS A 115 -3.95 -10.45 -23.19
N LEU A 116 -4.79 -10.39 -22.16
CA LEU A 116 -4.47 -10.83 -20.80
C LEU A 116 -4.80 -12.33 -20.67
N GLY A 117 -3.79 -13.19 -20.89
CA GLY A 117 -3.88 -14.64 -20.80
C GLY A 117 -2.51 -15.28 -20.49
N GLY A 118 -2.48 -16.60 -20.29
CA GLY A 118 -1.28 -17.33 -19.84
C GLY A 118 -0.02 -17.16 -20.71
N LYS A 119 -0.19 -16.75 -21.98
CA LYS A 119 0.86 -16.14 -22.80
C LYS A 119 0.35 -14.79 -23.27
N SER A 120 1.10 -13.72 -22.96
CA SER A 120 0.80 -12.37 -23.44
C SER A 120 0.94 -12.35 -24.96
N THR A 121 -0.18 -12.38 -25.68
CA THR A 121 -0.22 -12.20 -27.13
C THR A 121 -0.66 -10.78 -27.45
N PHE A 122 -0.04 -10.20 -28.48
CA PHE A 122 -0.46 -8.93 -29.01
C PHE A 122 -1.27 -9.17 -30.29
N VAL A 123 -2.49 -8.66 -30.31
CA VAL A 123 -3.37 -8.66 -31.47
C VAL A 123 -3.85 -7.23 -31.65
N ALA A 124 -3.40 -6.57 -32.71
CA ALA A 124 -3.78 -5.18 -32.95
C ALA A 124 -5.31 -5.06 -33.09
N PRO A 125 -5.92 -4.04 -32.47
CA PRO A 125 -7.35 -3.81 -32.65
C PRO A 125 -7.64 -3.46 -34.11
N VAL A 126 -8.84 -3.81 -34.57
CA VAL A 126 -9.32 -3.46 -35.92
C VAL A 126 -9.51 -1.94 -36.02
N ALA A 127 -10.05 -1.32 -34.97
CA ALA A 127 -10.20 0.12 -34.84
C ALA A 127 -10.33 0.54 -33.37
N GLY A 128 -10.02 1.81 -33.09
CA GLY A 128 -9.88 2.35 -31.73
C GLY A 128 -8.49 2.07 -31.13
N PRO A 129 -8.34 2.13 -29.80
CA PRO A 129 -9.39 2.40 -28.81
C PRO A 129 -9.83 3.87 -28.78
N TRP A 130 -11.13 4.11 -28.73
CA TRP A 130 -11.70 5.44 -28.48
C TRP A 130 -11.93 5.62 -26.99
N GLN A 131 -11.03 6.36 -26.35
CA GLN A 131 -11.01 6.53 -24.90
C GLN A 131 -11.44 7.94 -24.51
N GLN A 132 -12.26 8.03 -23.47
CA GLN A 132 -12.64 9.27 -22.83
C GLN A 132 -12.38 9.13 -21.33
N LEU A 133 -11.49 9.97 -20.83
CA LEU A 133 -11.18 10.15 -19.42
C LEU A 133 -11.03 11.66 -19.14
N PRO A 134 -11.16 12.11 -17.88
CA PRO A 134 -10.87 13.49 -17.53
C PRO A 134 -9.42 13.86 -17.90
N PRO A 135 -9.14 15.11 -18.31
CA PRO A 135 -7.80 15.51 -18.77
C PRO A 135 -6.67 15.26 -17.76
N CYS A 136 -6.96 15.28 -16.46
CA CYS A 136 -5.98 15.08 -15.38
C CYS A 136 -6.14 13.72 -14.69
N PHE A 137 -6.77 12.74 -15.36
CA PHE A 137 -7.04 11.45 -14.75
C PHE A 137 -5.79 10.57 -14.73
N GLU A 138 -5.31 10.28 -13.52
CA GLU A 138 -4.19 9.36 -13.29
C GLU A 138 -4.68 8.07 -12.64
N TRP A 139 -4.48 6.95 -13.33
CA TRP A 139 -4.97 5.64 -12.85
C TRP A 139 -4.35 5.22 -11.52
N ASN A 140 -3.06 5.50 -11.32
CA ASN A 140 -2.39 5.10 -10.09
C ASN A 140 -2.94 5.89 -8.89
N ASP A 141 -3.12 7.19 -9.04
CA ASP A 141 -3.69 8.04 -8.01
C ASP A 141 -5.12 7.62 -7.70
N TYR A 142 -5.93 7.40 -8.73
CA TYR A 142 -7.32 6.93 -8.57
C TYR A 142 -7.40 5.60 -7.84
N VAL A 143 -6.56 4.61 -8.20
CA VAL A 143 -6.51 3.32 -7.49
C VAL A 143 -6.07 3.50 -6.03
N LEU A 144 -5.06 4.33 -5.77
CA LEU A 144 -4.57 4.58 -4.41
C LEU A 144 -5.62 5.24 -3.53
N THR A 145 -6.30 6.27 -4.03
CA THR A 145 -7.41 6.94 -3.33
C THR A 145 -8.50 5.94 -2.98
N GLU A 146 -8.99 5.17 -3.95
CA GLU A 146 -10.08 4.21 -3.74
C GLU A 146 -9.69 3.08 -2.78
N VAL A 147 -8.45 2.59 -2.83
CA VAL A 147 -7.95 1.60 -1.87
C VAL A 147 -7.83 2.19 -0.47
N SER A 148 -7.44 3.46 -0.35
CA SER A 148 -7.30 4.14 0.95
C SER A 148 -8.64 4.47 1.62
N GLU A 149 -9.69 4.69 0.81
CA GLU A 149 -11.05 4.98 1.26
C GLU A 149 -11.90 3.73 1.45
N ALA A 150 -11.38 2.55 1.09
CA ALA A 150 -12.08 1.28 1.26
C ALA A 150 -12.50 1.07 2.73
N SER A 151 -13.69 0.51 2.93
CA SER A 151 -14.26 0.32 4.27
C SER A 151 -13.49 -0.70 5.10
N ASP A 152 -12.88 -1.68 4.43
CA ASP A 152 -12.03 -2.69 5.04
C ASP A 152 -10.90 -3.16 4.10
N LEU A 153 -9.98 -3.95 4.65
CA LEU A 153 -8.81 -4.47 3.93
C LEU A 153 -9.19 -5.47 2.82
N ILE A 154 -10.32 -6.16 2.94
CA ILE A 154 -10.78 -7.13 1.93
C ILE A 154 -11.29 -6.35 0.70
N GLU A 155 -12.09 -5.32 0.92
CA GLU A 155 -12.55 -4.41 -0.13
C GLU A 155 -11.36 -3.72 -0.80
N GLY A 156 -10.43 -3.15 -0.02
CA GLY A 156 -9.20 -2.54 -0.55
C GLY A 156 -8.37 -3.50 -1.40
N ALA A 157 -8.19 -4.75 -0.95
CA ALA A 157 -7.52 -5.79 -1.71
C ALA A 157 -8.23 -6.11 -3.04
N GLN A 158 -9.57 -6.24 -3.03
CA GLN A 158 -10.35 -6.48 -4.24
C GLN A 158 -10.24 -5.32 -5.24
N LEU A 159 -10.32 -4.07 -4.78
CA LEU A 159 -10.14 -2.88 -5.61
C LEU A 159 -8.75 -2.86 -6.27
N ALA A 160 -7.71 -3.18 -5.48
CA ALA A 160 -6.33 -3.31 -5.94
C ALA A 160 -6.09 -4.49 -6.91
N GLY A 161 -7.09 -5.35 -7.13
CA GLY A 161 -6.98 -6.52 -8.00
C GLY A 161 -6.28 -7.71 -7.34
N LEU A 162 -6.14 -7.69 -6.02
CA LEU A 162 -5.64 -8.81 -5.23
C LEU A 162 -6.80 -9.78 -5.00
N GLY A 163 -6.67 -11.00 -5.52
CA GLY A 163 -7.65 -12.05 -5.28
C GLY A 163 -7.49 -12.62 -3.88
N VAL A 164 -8.44 -12.31 -2.99
CA VAL A 164 -8.59 -13.02 -1.71
C VAL A 164 -9.22 -14.37 -2.01
N ARG A 165 -8.43 -15.46 -2.02
CA ARG A 165 -8.89 -16.76 -2.54
C ARG A 165 -9.29 -17.73 -1.43
N ASN A 166 -8.70 -17.60 -0.25
CA ASN A 166 -8.87 -18.57 0.82
C ASN A 166 -8.94 -17.91 2.21
N LEU A 167 -9.29 -18.71 3.22
CA LEU A 167 -9.36 -18.27 4.61
C LEU A 167 -8.01 -17.78 5.14
N HIS A 168 -6.89 -18.31 4.64
CA HIS A 168 -5.56 -17.86 5.05
C HIS A 168 -5.26 -16.44 4.58
N ASP A 169 -5.65 -16.06 3.36
CA ASP A 169 -5.53 -14.68 2.86
C ASP A 169 -6.37 -13.72 3.70
N VAL A 170 -7.58 -14.14 4.10
CA VAL A 170 -8.44 -13.38 5.01
C VAL A 170 -7.76 -13.20 6.37
N LEU A 171 -7.21 -14.27 6.94
CA LEU A 171 -6.48 -14.19 8.20
C LEU A 171 -5.23 -13.31 8.10
N LEU A 172 -4.49 -13.35 6.98
CA LEU A 172 -3.35 -12.46 6.75
C LEU A 172 -3.79 -10.99 6.72
N LEU A 173 -4.89 -10.67 6.03
CA LEU A 173 -5.43 -9.32 5.97
C LEU A 173 -5.98 -8.87 7.33
N GLN A 174 -6.73 -9.72 8.03
CA GLN A 174 -7.30 -9.40 9.34
C GLN A 174 -6.22 -9.23 10.41
N ASN A 175 -5.14 -10.02 10.35
CA ASN A 175 -4.00 -9.89 11.26
C ASN A 175 -3.01 -8.80 10.83
N ALA A 176 -3.16 -8.21 9.64
CA ALA A 176 -2.37 -7.07 9.23
C ALA A 176 -2.77 -5.87 10.09
N LYS A 177 -2.02 -5.62 11.17
CA LYS A 177 -2.17 -4.42 11.98
C LYS A 177 -1.90 -3.20 11.09
N ARG A 178 -2.90 -2.34 10.93
CA ARG A 178 -2.68 -0.99 10.40
C ARG A 178 -1.67 -0.31 11.32
N LEU A 179 -0.49 -0.03 10.78
CA LEU A 179 0.53 0.71 11.53
C LEU A 179 -0.03 2.10 11.79
N ARG A 180 -0.14 2.46 13.07
CA ARG A 180 -0.54 3.80 13.49
C ARG A 180 0.73 4.63 13.67
N PRO A 181 0.74 5.91 13.25
CA PRO A 181 1.83 6.81 13.58
C PRO A 181 2.14 6.77 15.06
N PHE A 182 3.42 6.90 15.40
CA PHE A 182 3.83 6.97 16.80
C PHE A 182 3.23 8.23 17.43
N GLU A 183 2.54 8.08 18.56
CA GLU A 183 1.94 9.19 19.29
C GLU A 183 2.96 9.73 20.28
N HIS A 184 3.51 10.90 19.98
CA HIS A 184 4.46 11.58 20.86
C HIS A 184 3.73 12.28 22.00
N ASN A 185 4.17 12.04 23.24
CA ASN A 185 3.62 12.74 24.42
C ASN A 185 4.00 14.23 24.46
N PHE A 186 5.06 14.60 23.74
CA PHE A 186 5.63 15.94 23.74
C PHE A 186 6.04 16.32 22.31
N GLU A 187 5.83 17.57 21.93
CA GLU A 187 6.35 18.10 20.67
C GLU A 187 7.87 18.21 20.74
N ARG A 188 8.54 18.00 19.60
CA ARG A 188 10.01 18.04 19.53
C ARG A 188 10.57 19.39 19.98
N GLU A 189 9.84 20.46 19.71
CA GLU A 189 10.17 21.85 20.02
C GLU A 189 10.04 22.16 21.52
N SER A 190 9.33 21.33 22.29
CA SER A 190 9.18 21.50 23.74
C SER A 190 10.45 21.13 24.53
N PHE A 191 11.36 20.39 23.90
CA PHE A 191 12.61 19.99 24.51
C PHE A 191 13.66 21.10 24.43
N LEU A 192 14.46 21.23 25.48
CA LEU A 192 15.64 22.07 25.49
C LEU A 192 16.63 21.58 24.42
N PRO A 193 17.32 22.50 23.73
CA PRO A 193 18.32 22.13 22.75
C PRO A 193 19.48 21.42 23.46
N LEU A 194 19.61 20.12 23.23
CA LEU A 194 20.76 19.35 23.68
C LEU A 194 21.87 19.42 22.64
N TRP A 195 23.09 19.65 23.08
CA TRP A 195 24.24 19.59 22.18
C TRP A 195 24.58 18.13 21.89
N VAL A 196 24.05 17.62 20.78
CA VAL A 196 24.32 16.27 20.31
C VAL A 196 25.72 16.21 19.71
N PRO A 197 26.56 15.23 20.07
CA PRO A 197 27.90 15.10 19.52
C PRO A 197 27.93 15.10 17.99
N GLU A 198 28.84 15.87 17.39
CA GLU A 198 28.92 16.09 15.94
C GLU A 198 29.07 14.78 15.14
N VAL A 199 29.82 13.82 15.67
CA VAL A 199 30.00 12.48 15.10
C VAL A 199 28.68 11.69 14.95
N TYR A 200 27.69 11.92 15.82
CA TYR A 200 26.35 11.35 15.66
C TYR A 200 25.49 12.22 14.74
N ALA A 201 25.54 13.54 14.92
CA ALA A 201 24.75 14.48 14.12
C ALA A 201 25.05 14.36 12.62
N SER A 202 26.34 14.30 12.26
CA SER A 202 26.86 14.08 10.91
C SER A 202 26.54 12.71 10.32
N GLY A 203 26.11 11.75 11.13
CA GLY A 203 25.88 10.37 10.71
C GLY A 203 27.16 9.52 10.55
N ALA A 204 28.32 10.00 11.02
CA ALA A 204 29.53 9.19 11.08
C ALA A 204 29.36 7.99 12.03
N VAL A 205 28.56 8.16 13.09
CA VAL A 205 28.16 7.11 14.03
C VAL A 205 26.64 7.04 14.12
N GLY A 206 26.08 5.84 14.03
CA GLY A 206 24.62 5.66 14.02
C GLY A 206 23.96 5.45 15.39
N THR A 207 24.74 5.30 16.47
CA THR A 207 24.21 5.02 17.81
C THR A 207 24.64 6.08 18.81
N LEU A 208 23.65 6.69 19.48
CA LEU A 208 23.86 7.60 20.61
C LEU A 208 23.43 6.89 21.89
N GLN A 209 24.29 6.82 22.89
CA GLN A 209 23.90 6.47 24.25
C GLN A 209 23.68 7.75 25.03
N ILE A 210 22.47 7.95 25.54
CA ILE A 210 22.20 8.99 26.53
C ILE A 210 22.10 8.36 27.92
N TRP A 211 22.74 8.99 28.90
CA TRP A 211 22.73 8.49 30.27
C TRP A 211 22.65 9.62 31.30
N GLY A 212 22.07 9.33 32.47
CA GLY A 212 21.89 10.33 33.53
C GLY A 212 20.82 9.90 34.54
N GLY A 213 20.54 10.74 35.53
CA GLY A 213 19.54 10.48 36.57
C GLY A 213 18.14 10.15 36.04
N VAL A 214 17.30 9.59 36.90
CA VAL A 214 15.88 9.35 36.60
C VAL A 214 15.10 10.67 36.46
N ASN A 215 13.97 10.64 35.76
CA ASN A 215 13.07 11.79 35.61
C ASN A 215 13.67 13.04 34.93
N LEU A 216 14.68 12.84 34.07
CA LEU A 216 15.27 13.92 33.26
C LEU A 216 14.65 14.03 31.84
N GLY A 217 13.66 13.21 31.51
CA GLY A 217 13.01 13.22 30.19
C GLY A 217 13.81 12.53 29.07
N LYS A 218 14.75 11.66 29.42
CA LYS A 218 15.68 11.05 28.46
C LYS A 218 14.95 10.22 27.40
N THR A 219 14.00 9.39 27.84
CA THR A 219 13.21 8.52 26.96
C THR A 219 12.35 9.36 26.01
N GLU A 220 11.65 10.35 26.56
CA GLU A 220 10.78 11.25 25.82
C GLU A 220 11.58 12.04 24.76
N TRP A 221 12.74 12.58 25.16
CA TRP A 221 13.63 13.27 24.23
C TRP A 221 14.15 12.36 23.11
N ALA A 222 14.51 11.12 23.43
CA ALA A 222 15.01 10.14 22.47
C ALA A 222 13.93 9.75 21.44
N LEU A 223 12.70 9.53 21.90
CA LEU A 223 11.56 9.23 21.02
C LEU A 223 11.27 10.40 20.08
N ALA A 224 11.29 11.64 20.59
CA ALA A 224 11.01 12.84 19.80
C ALA A 224 12.08 13.16 18.71
N GLN A 225 13.21 12.44 18.67
CA GLN A 225 14.18 12.58 17.58
C GLN A 225 13.75 11.90 16.28
N PHE A 226 12.69 11.09 16.33
CA PHE A 226 12.19 10.29 15.23
C PHE A 226 10.70 10.59 15.01
N ALA A 227 10.24 10.51 13.76
CA ALA A 227 8.82 10.64 13.45
C ALA A 227 8.05 9.39 13.88
N ASN A 228 8.60 8.19 13.63
CA ASN A 228 8.02 6.90 13.97
C ASN A 228 9.08 5.95 14.57
N PRO A 229 9.59 6.23 15.78
CA PRO A 229 10.56 5.36 16.42
C PRO A 229 9.98 3.98 16.74
N LEU A 230 10.79 2.94 16.63
CA LEU A 230 10.53 1.69 17.35
C LEU A 230 11.03 1.85 18.80
N HIS A 231 10.11 1.85 19.76
CA HIS A 231 10.45 1.82 21.19
C HIS A 231 10.67 0.38 21.64
N VAL A 232 11.90 0.08 22.09
CA VAL A 232 12.36 -1.25 22.48
C VAL A 232 12.66 -1.23 23.97
N THR A 233 11.85 -1.94 24.74
CA THR A 233 12.02 -2.14 26.20
C THR A 233 12.55 -3.52 26.55
N GLU A 234 12.36 -4.48 25.65
CA GLU A 234 12.94 -5.80 25.72
C GLU A 234 13.45 -6.26 24.34
N ARG A 235 14.35 -7.24 24.34
CA ARG A 235 14.99 -7.75 23.11
C ARG A 235 13.99 -8.18 22.03
N ASN A 236 12.82 -8.69 22.40
CA ASN A 236 11.85 -9.20 21.44
C ASN A 236 11.01 -8.10 20.78
N ASP A 237 10.98 -6.89 21.33
CA ASP A 237 10.31 -5.75 20.68
C ASP A 237 10.92 -5.44 19.31
N LEU A 238 12.19 -5.83 19.08
CA LEU A 238 12.83 -5.77 17.77
C LEU A 238 12.09 -6.56 16.68
N LEU A 239 11.29 -7.58 17.03
CA LEU A 239 10.48 -8.34 16.07
C LEU A 239 9.43 -7.46 15.37
N ASP A 240 9.06 -6.35 15.98
CA ASP A 240 8.12 -5.38 15.43
C ASP A 240 8.78 -4.33 14.54
N PHE A 241 10.11 -4.36 14.39
CA PHE A 241 10.82 -3.49 13.46
C PHE A 241 10.31 -3.69 12.02
N ARG A 242 10.04 -2.57 11.36
CA ARG A 242 9.58 -2.49 9.97
C ARG A 242 10.41 -1.41 9.26
N PRO A 243 11.31 -1.77 8.33
CA PRO A 243 12.20 -0.83 7.64
C PRO A 243 11.49 0.31 6.92
N ASP A 244 10.32 0.03 6.34
CA ASP A 244 9.56 1.00 5.53
C ASP A 244 8.66 1.90 6.38
N TRP A 245 8.67 1.73 7.71
CA TRP A 245 7.80 2.45 8.64
C TRP A 245 8.56 3.16 9.74
N HIS A 246 9.54 2.48 10.35
CA HIS A 246 10.31 3.04 11.46
C HIS A 246 11.56 3.75 10.95
N ASP A 247 11.75 4.99 11.39
CA ASP A 247 12.88 5.85 11.02
C ASP A 247 14.00 5.86 12.08
N GLY A 248 13.79 5.18 13.21
CA GLY A 248 14.80 4.98 14.25
C GLY A 248 14.43 3.90 15.24
N ILE A 249 15.38 3.56 16.10
CA ILE A 249 15.17 2.62 17.21
C ILE A 249 15.59 3.30 18.52
N VAL A 250 14.69 3.32 19.50
CA VAL A 250 14.97 3.80 20.85
C VAL A 250 14.97 2.61 21.79
N ILE A 251 16.13 2.30 22.36
CA ILE A 251 16.29 1.22 23.34
C ILE A 251 16.25 1.85 24.73
N ASP A 252 15.22 1.51 25.51
CA ASP A 252 15.01 2.03 26.86
C ASP A 252 14.87 0.86 27.84
N LYS A 253 15.15 1.10 29.14
CA LYS A 253 14.92 0.16 30.25
C LYS A 253 15.58 -1.22 30.15
N MET A 254 16.45 -1.44 29.16
CA MET A 254 17.27 -2.64 29.04
C MET A 254 18.76 -2.28 28.98
N LEU A 255 19.60 -3.13 29.58
CA LEU A 255 21.04 -2.96 29.59
C LEU A 255 21.67 -3.88 28.53
N PRO A 256 22.33 -3.33 27.48
CA PRO A 256 22.94 -4.15 26.43
C PRO A 256 23.92 -5.22 26.93
N ARG A 257 24.63 -4.95 28.03
CA ARG A 257 25.59 -5.88 28.66
C ARG A 257 24.97 -7.15 29.26
N GLU A 258 23.65 -7.16 29.51
CA GLU A 258 22.99 -8.34 30.06
C GLU A 258 23.04 -9.51 29.09
N ARG A 259 23.13 -10.74 29.62
CA ARG A 259 23.14 -11.93 28.77
C ARG A 259 21.75 -12.16 28.16
N PRO A 260 21.69 -12.75 26.95
CA PRO A 260 20.42 -13.20 26.39
C PRO A 260 19.68 -14.14 27.38
N PRO A 261 18.35 -14.04 27.51
CA PRO A 261 17.44 -13.27 26.66
C PRO A 261 17.24 -11.79 27.05
N ALA A 262 17.72 -11.36 28.22
CA ALA A 262 17.46 -10.02 28.76
C ALA A 262 18.23 -8.91 28.02
N GLY A 263 19.45 -9.20 27.55
CA GLY A 263 20.26 -8.27 26.74
C GLY A 263 20.84 -8.91 25.47
N PHE A 264 22.04 -8.47 25.09
CA PHE A 264 22.68 -8.86 23.84
C PHE A 264 24.06 -9.47 24.10
N SER A 265 24.47 -10.44 23.28
CA SER A 265 25.87 -10.85 23.24
C SER A 265 26.76 -9.73 22.67
N LEU A 266 28.07 -9.77 22.94
CA LEU A 266 29.03 -8.82 22.37
C LEU A 266 28.88 -8.66 20.85
N HIS A 267 28.82 -9.79 20.14
CA HIS A 267 28.66 -9.81 18.69
C HIS A 267 27.30 -9.26 18.20
N GLU A 268 26.25 -9.39 19.01
CA GLU A 268 24.95 -8.78 18.71
C GLU A 268 24.96 -7.27 18.95
N CYS A 269 25.66 -6.79 19.99
CA CYS A 269 25.87 -5.37 20.20
C CYS A 269 26.67 -4.73 19.05
N GLU A 270 27.73 -5.39 18.57
CA GLU A 270 28.49 -4.92 17.39
C GLU A 270 27.58 -4.76 16.17
N LYS A 271 26.73 -5.75 15.90
CA LYS A 271 25.76 -5.70 14.79
C LYS A 271 24.69 -4.64 15.00
N LEU A 272 24.12 -4.54 16.20
CA LEU A 272 23.05 -3.62 16.53
C LEU A 272 23.51 -2.16 16.39
N THR A 273 24.75 -1.90 16.79
CA THR A 273 25.37 -0.56 16.75
C THR A 273 25.97 -0.20 15.39
N ASP A 274 26.05 -1.16 14.45
CA ASP A 274 26.49 -0.86 13.08
C ASP A 274 25.45 0.02 12.35
N TYR A 275 25.97 1.05 11.71
CA TYR A 275 25.21 2.02 10.91
C TYR A 275 25.47 1.85 9.42
N THR A 276 26.63 1.31 9.06
CA THR A 276 27.14 1.29 7.70
C THR A 276 26.69 0.04 6.94
N LEU A 277 26.48 -1.05 7.66
CA LEU A 277 26.06 -2.33 7.11
C LEU A 277 24.69 -2.74 7.64
N SER A 278 23.98 -3.54 6.85
CA SER A 278 22.78 -4.21 7.33
C SER A 278 23.15 -5.25 8.40
N ALA A 279 22.37 -5.31 9.47
CA ALA A 279 22.58 -6.20 10.60
C ALA A 279 21.46 -7.23 10.72
N SER A 280 21.80 -8.44 11.13
CA SER A 280 20.81 -9.46 11.51
C SER A 280 20.96 -9.81 12.98
N ILE A 281 19.94 -9.46 13.77
CA ILE A 281 19.88 -9.69 15.21
C ILE A 281 18.99 -10.90 15.47
N ARG A 282 19.47 -11.85 16.27
CA ARG A 282 18.65 -13.00 16.67
C ARG A 282 17.67 -12.53 17.74
N CYS A 283 16.38 -12.77 17.57
CA CYS A 283 15.37 -12.63 18.62
C CYS A 283 14.76 -14.01 18.90
N LEU A 284 13.76 -14.09 19.77
CA LEU A 284 13.09 -15.35 20.04
C LEU A 284 12.45 -15.90 18.75
N TYR A 285 12.77 -17.15 18.41
CA TYR A 285 12.27 -17.90 17.23
C TYR A 285 12.57 -17.34 15.82
N LYS A 286 13.06 -16.10 15.69
CA LYS A 286 13.32 -15.46 14.39
C LYS A 286 14.53 -14.53 14.43
N LYS A 287 15.10 -14.24 13.26
CA LYS A 287 16.08 -13.16 13.07
C LYS A 287 15.38 -11.90 12.55
N VAL A 288 15.72 -10.76 13.13
CA VAL A 288 15.32 -9.43 12.67
C VAL A 288 16.41 -8.88 11.78
N SER A 289 16.04 -8.27 10.65
CA SER A 289 16.96 -7.57 9.75
C SER A 289 16.82 -6.07 9.99
N ILE A 290 17.93 -5.42 10.33
CA ILE A 290 18.04 -3.97 10.48
C ILE A 290 18.86 -3.45 9.29
N PRO A 291 18.28 -2.66 8.37
CA PRO A 291 19.01 -2.10 7.25
C PRO A 291 20.13 -1.16 7.69
N LYS A 292 21.07 -0.90 6.76
CA LYS A 292 22.04 0.19 6.92
C LYS A 292 21.31 1.54 7.09
N GLY A 293 21.94 2.49 7.76
CA GLY A 293 21.43 3.85 7.87
C GLY A 293 20.36 4.07 8.94
N ILE A 294 19.92 3.02 9.66
CA ILE A 294 18.99 3.15 10.78
C ILE A 294 19.73 3.71 12.00
N ARG A 295 19.29 4.85 12.51
CA ARG A 295 19.84 5.47 13.73
C ARG A 295 19.24 4.82 14.98
N LYS A 296 20.04 4.78 16.05
CA LYS A 296 19.65 4.23 17.35
C LYS A 296 19.95 5.22 18.46
N ILE A 297 19.07 5.28 19.46
CA ILE A 297 19.32 5.97 20.73
C ILE A 297 19.12 4.98 21.86
N VAL A 298 20.14 4.82 22.71
CA VAL A 298 20.11 3.93 23.88
C VAL A 298 19.99 4.79 25.13
N VAL A 299 18.93 4.60 25.89
CA VAL A 299 18.58 5.39 27.07
C VAL A 299 18.88 4.57 28.32
N THR A 300 19.74 5.08 29.18
CA THR A 300 20.21 4.35 30.36
C THR A 300 20.41 5.25 31.56
N ASN A 301 20.45 4.69 32.77
CA ASN A 301 20.83 5.45 33.98
C ASN A 301 22.32 5.31 34.32
N GLU A 302 23.01 4.38 33.67
CA GLU A 302 24.42 4.07 33.90
C GLU A 302 25.24 4.43 32.67
N ARG A 303 26.52 4.77 32.88
CA ARG A 303 27.46 5.01 31.79
C ARG A 303 27.92 3.71 31.14
N ASP A 304 28.23 2.70 31.93
CA ASP A 304 28.94 1.49 31.48
C ASP A 304 27.99 0.33 31.17
N VAL A 305 27.19 0.50 30.12
CA VAL A 305 26.07 -0.43 29.79
C VAL A 305 26.39 -1.44 28.69
N TRP A 306 27.58 -1.35 28.11
CA TRP A 306 28.03 -2.22 27.02
C TRP A 306 28.82 -3.42 27.57
N PRO A 307 28.74 -4.58 26.90
CA PRO A 307 29.57 -5.73 27.27
C PRO A 307 31.05 -5.38 27.16
N CYS A 308 31.89 -6.07 27.94
CA CYS A 308 33.34 -5.93 27.84
C CYS A 308 33.78 -6.20 26.39
N ASP A 309 34.42 -5.20 25.80
CA ASP A 309 34.85 -5.19 24.40
C ASP A 309 36.35 -4.91 24.36
N PRO A 310 37.19 -5.97 24.41
CA PRO A 310 38.64 -5.83 24.46
C PRO A 310 39.24 -5.11 23.25
N HIS A 311 38.48 -4.97 22.15
CA HIS A 311 38.93 -4.36 20.90
C HIS A 311 38.33 -2.98 20.64
N GLY A 312 37.47 -2.46 21.53
CA GLY A 312 36.84 -1.14 21.40
C GLY A 312 36.00 -0.97 20.13
N GLN A 313 35.40 -2.05 19.64
CA GLN A 313 34.53 -2.07 18.46
C GLN A 313 33.20 -1.35 18.69
N ILE A 314 32.66 -1.36 19.89
CA ILE A 314 31.36 -0.77 20.24
C ILE A 314 31.58 0.66 20.73
N VAL A 315 32.05 0.81 21.97
CA VAL A 315 32.38 2.12 22.55
C VAL A 315 33.71 2.58 21.95
N GLY A 316 33.69 3.73 21.26
CA GLY A 316 34.86 4.31 20.59
C GLY A 316 34.84 4.24 19.06
N ARG A 317 34.03 3.34 18.46
CA ARG A 317 33.83 3.28 17.00
C ARG A 317 32.38 3.41 16.54
N ARG A 318 31.44 2.85 17.29
CA ARG A 318 30.03 2.71 16.85
C ARG A 318 29.02 3.37 17.79
N VAL A 319 29.45 3.79 18.97
CA VAL A 319 28.61 4.45 19.98
C VAL A 319 29.28 5.72 20.46
N VAL A 320 28.51 6.79 20.56
CA VAL A 320 28.89 8.04 21.21
C VAL A 320 28.03 8.24 22.45
N GLN A 321 28.62 8.73 23.53
CA GLN A 321 27.94 8.90 24.82
C GLN A 321 27.64 10.38 25.10
N LEU A 322 26.44 10.67 25.59
CA LEU A 322 26.00 11.99 26.04
C LEU A 322 25.42 11.88 27.46
N GLN A 323 25.97 12.64 28.39
CA GLN A 323 25.45 12.71 29.76
C GLN A 323 24.39 13.80 29.88
N ILE A 324 23.27 13.48 30.53
CA ILE A 324 22.17 14.38 30.83
C ILE A 324 22.19 14.71 32.31
N PHE A 325 22.33 16.00 32.63
CA PHE A 325 22.42 16.50 34.00
C PHE A 325 21.13 17.17 34.49
N GLU A 326 20.34 17.70 33.56
CA GLU A 326 19.14 18.49 33.85
C GLU A 326 17.95 17.95 33.05
N ARG A 327 16.74 18.40 33.39
CA ARG A 327 15.54 18.03 32.64
C ARG A 327 15.66 18.52 31.20
N THR A 328 15.28 17.65 30.27
CA THR A 328 15.38 17.89 28.83
C THR A 328 14.19 18.65 28.25
N TYR A 329 13.15 18.92 29.02
CA TYR A 329 11.97 19.69 28.62
C TYR A 329 11.65 20.76 29.66
N ARG A 330 10.92 21.80 29.22
CA ARG A 330 10.50 22.94 30.06
C ARG A 330 9.32 22.61 30.96
#